data_AF-A0A7V3U795-F1
#
_entry.id   AF-A0A7V3U795-F1
#
_cell.length_a   1.000
_cell.length_b   1.000
_cell.length_c   1.000
_cell.angle_alpha   90.00
_cell.angle_beta   90.00
_cell.angle_gamma   90.00
#
_symmetry.space_group_name_H-M   'P 1'
#
loop_
_entity.id
_entity.type
_entity.pdbx_description
1 polymer ?
#
loop_
_entity_poly.entity_id
_entity_poly.type
_entity_poly.pdbx_seq_one_letter_code
_entity_poly.pdbx_strand_id
1 'polypeptide(L)'
;MEIISILIGTILVSLGAILGYFARQEKAKRDLRTIEAKIEQKILDAKKESERILNEAREKAIQILKETERKEEEKKRAILKREELLLQRENLLDKKIVAFEKEKADFNLRIEKLKEIEENLQKREKEIEEKLERVAHLKKEEAKKELFLALERDYKKEILEKMKELEKEGEQKFERRAKEILATVIQKLSVPQVQELTTSIFLLPNEEMKSKIIGKEGRNIRTFEKLTGVEILIDESSEAVTLSCFDPV
;
A
#
# COMPACT_ATOMS: atom_id res chain seq x y z
N MET A 1 44.92 -131.73 -7.19
CA MET A 1 44.72 -130.68 -6.16
C MET A 1 44.50 -129.29 -6.77
N GLU A 2 45.17 -128.93 -7.87
CA GLU A 2 45.06 -127.60 -8.51
C GLU A 2 43.66 -127.25 -9.08
N ILE A 3 42.95 -128.20 -9.70
CA ILE A 3 41.61 -127.97 -10.29
C ILE A 3 40.57 -127.61 -9.21
N ILE A 4 40.71 -128.18 -8.00
CA ILE A 4 39.80 -127.93 -6.87
C ILE A 4 39.97 -126.49 -6.35
N SER A 5 41.21 -125.98 -6.30
CA SER A 5 41.50 -124.61 -5.87
C SER A 5 40.95 -123.56 -6.83
N ILE A 6 41.02 -123.80 -8.15
CA ILE A 6 40.47 -122.90 -9.17
C ILE A 6 38.93 -122.86 -9.11
N LEU A 7 38.29 -124.02 -8.89
CA LEU A 7 36.84 -124.12 -8.73
C LEU A 7 36.34 -123.38 -7.47
N ILE A 8 37.06 -123.52 -6.36
CA ILE A 8 36.75 -122.80 -5.12
C ILE A 8 36.92 -121.28 -5.31
N GLY A 9 37.96 -120.85 -6.03
CA GLY A 9 38.20 -119.44 -6.33
C GLY A 9 37.10 -118.81 -7.18
N THR A 10 36.63 -119.48 -8.23
CA THR A 10 35.52 -118.98 -9.08
C THR A 10 34.18 -118.98 -8.35
N ILE A 11 33.92 -119.96 -7.49
CA ILE A 11 32.75 -119.96 -6.61
C ILE A 11 32.80 -118.79 -5.61
N LEU A 12 33.96 -118.47 -5.03
CA LEU A 12 34.08 -117.32 -4.11
C LEU A 12 33.87 -115.98 -4.80
N VAL A 13 34.44 -115.78 -6.00
CA VAL A 13 34.28 -114.52 -6.75
C VAL A 13 32.83 -114.34 -7.22
N SER A 14 32.20 -115.41 -7.72
CA SER A 14 30.78 -115.36 -8.11
C SER A 14 29.87 -115.09 -6.90
N LEU A 15 30.13 -115.72 -5.75
CA LEU A 15 29.38 -115.47 -4.52
C LEU A 15 29.58 -114.02 -4.02
N GLY A 16 30.80 -113.49 -4.09
CA GLY A 16 31.10 -112.10 -3.76
C GLY A 16 30.43 -111.08 -4.69
N ALA A 17 30.39 -111.35 -6.00
CA ALA A 17 29.69 -110.51 -6.97
C ALA A 17 28.17 -110.49 -6.76
N ILE A 18 27.59 -111.65 -6.45
CA ILE A 18 26.16 -111.79 -6.12
C ILE A 18 25.84 -111.01 -4.84
N LEU A 19 26.60 -111.22 -3.76
CA LEU A 19 26.42 -110.49 -2.50
C LEU A 19 26.63 -108.98 -2.66
N GLY A 20 27.62 -108.55 -3.44
CA GLY A 20 27.87 -107.15 -3.75
C GLY A 20 26.75 -106.50 -4.58
N TYR A 21 26.15 -107.24 -5.52
CA TYR A 21 24.99 -106.80 -6.28
C TYR A 21 23.76 -106.64 -5.39
N PHE A 22 23.48 -107.61 -4.51
CA PHE A 22 22.38 -107.51 -3.54
C PHE A 22 22.59 -106.36 -2.55
N ALA A 23 23.80 -106.18 -2.01
CA ALA A 23 24.12 -105.08 -1.11
C ALA A 23 23.98 -103.70 -1.79
N ARG A 24 24.42 -103.59 -3.06
CA ARG A 24 24.23 -102.37 -3.87
C ARG A 24 22.75 -102.12 -4.15
N GLN A 25 21.99 -103.15 -4.48
CA GLN A 25 20.55 -103.05 -4.74
C GLN A 25 19.79 -102.60 -3.50
N GLU A 26 20.17 -103.08 -2.31
CA GLU A 26 19.54 -102.65 -1.07
C GLU A 26 19.91 -101.22 -0.68
N LYS A 27 21.18 -100.81 -0.87
CA LYS A 27 21.60 -99.42 -0.66
C LYS A 27 20.89 -98.46 -1.62
N ALA A 28 20.81 -98.79 -2.91
CA ALA A 28 20.10 -97.99 -3.90
C ALA A 28 18.60 -97.84 -3.58
N LYS A 29 17.95 -98.92 -3.09
CA LYS A 29 16.56 -98.87 -2.62
C LYS A 29 16.40 -97.99 -1.38
N ARG A 30 17.36 -98.01 -0.44
CA ARG A 30 17.34 -97.13 0.75
C ARG A 30 17.55 -95.67 0.37
N ASP A 31 18.51 -95.39 -0.53
CA ASP A 31 18.81 -94.04 -1.01
C ASP A 31 17.59 -93.44 -1.74
N LEU A 32 16.94 -94.22 -2.63
CA LEU A 32 15.69 -93.81 -3.29
C LEU A 32 14.58 -93.48 -2.28
N ARG A 33 14.34 -94.37 -1.30
CA ARG A 33 13.35 -94.12 -0.23
C ARG A 33 13.66 -92.85 0.58
N THR A 34 14.93 -92.59 0.88
CA THR A 34 15.31 -91.35 1.58
C THR A 34 15.16 -90.09 0.72
N ILE A 35 15.36 -90.18 -0.60
CA ILE A 35 15.13 -89.08 -1.52
C ILE A 35 13.63 -88.81 -1.65
N GLU A 36 12.82 -89.85 -1.82
CA GLU A 36 11.35 -89.77 -1.85
C GLU A 36 10.82 -89.12 -0.56
N ALA A 37 11.27 -89.59 0.61
CA ALA A 37 10.89 -89.02 1.91
C ALA A 37 11.30 -87.53 2.03
N LYS A 38 12.48 -87.15 1.54
CA LYS A 38 12.92 -85.73 1.53
C LYS A 38 12.09 -84.87 0.58
N ILE A 39 11.69 -85.39 -0.57
CA ILE A 39 10.83 -84.67 -1.52
C ILE A 39 9.44 -84.48 -0.92
N GLU A 40 8.87 -85.54 -0.34
CA GLU A 40 7.57 -85.49 0.32
C GLU A 40 7.58 -84.50 1.49
N GLN A 41 8.63 -84.52 2.31
CA GLN A 41 8.83 -83.54 3.38
C GLN A 41 8.93 -82.11 2.84
N LYS A 42 9.72 -81.87 1.78
CA LYS A 42 9.81 -80.54 1.14
C LYS A 42 8.47 -80.06 0.58
N ILE A 43 7.67 -80.96 -0.01
CA ILE A 43 6.33 -80.63 -0.51
C ILE A 43 5.40 -80.30 0.66
N LEU A 44 5.47 -81.06 1.75
CA LEU A 44 4.67 -80.80 2.95
C LEU A 44 5.04 -79.45 3.59
N ASP A 45 6.34 -79.15 3.71
CA ASP A 45 6.82 -77.90 4.27
C ASP A 45 6.44 -76.71 3.36
N ALA A 46 6.57 -76.86 2.04
CA ALA A 46 6.13 -75.85 1.08
C ALA A 46 4.61 -75.60 1.14
N LYS A 47 3.80 -76.66 1.31
CA LYS A 47 2.35 -76.53 1.50
C LYS A 47 2.02 -75.81 2.80
N LYS A 48 2.64 -76.20 3.92
CA LYS A 48 2.45 -75.53 5.21
C LYS A 48 2.83 -74.06 5.16
N GLU A 49 3.96 -73.73 4.52
CA GLU A 49 4.40 -72.35 4.37
C GLU A 49 3.45 -71.56 3.48
N SER A 50 2.97 -72.15 2.39
CA SER A 50 1.95 -71.51 1.54
C SER A 50 0.64 -71.27 2.30
N GLU A 51 0.18 -72.22 3.11
CA GLU A 51 -1.01 -72.05 3.96
C GLU A 51 -0.78 -70.96 5.01
N ARG A 52 0.40 -70.92 5.63
CA ARG A 52 0.77 -69.88 6.60
C ARG A 52 0.73 -68.49 5.96
N ILE A 53 1.37 -68.32 4.80
CA ILE A 53 1.39 -67.06 4.04
C ILE A 53 -0.04 -66.65 3.64
N LEU A 54 -0.86 -67.59 3.16
CA LEU A 54 -2.25 -67.31 2.79
C LEU A 54 -3.10 -66.89 3.99
N ASN A 55 -2.92 -67.54 5.14
CA ASN A 55 -3.65 -67.21 6.36
C ASN A 55 -3.21 -65.83 6.90
N GLU A 56 -1.90 -65.54 6.93
CA GLU A 56 -1.40 -64.22 7.32
C GLU A 56 -1.88 -63.12 6.36
N ALA A 57 -1.91 -63.38 5.05
CA ALA A 57 -2.44 -62.45 4.06
C ALA A 57 -3.94 -62.20 4.26
N ARG A 58 -4.72 -63.25 4.55
CA ARG A 58 -6.15 -63.14 4.86
C ARG A 58 -6.39 -62.36 6.14
N GLU A 59 -5.64 -62.64 7.20
CA GLU A 59 -5.76 -61.91 8.47
C GLU A 59 -5.44 -60.42 8.29
N LYS A 60 -4.35 -60.09 7.58
CA LYS A 60 -4.01 -58.70 7.25
C LYS A 60 -5.09 -58.04 6.39
N ALA A 61 -5.64 -58.74 5.41
CA ALA A 61 -6.72 -58.22 4.58
C ALA A 61 -7.97 -57.90 5.43
N ILE A 62 -8.35 -58.80 6.34
CA ILE A 62 -9.49 -58.59 7.26
C ILE A 62 -9.22 -57.42 8.20
N GLN A 63 -8.01 -57.30 8.74
CA GLN A 63 -7.63 -56.18 9.59
C GLN A 63 -7.70 -54.84 8.84
N ILE A 64 -7.16 -54.78 7.62
CA ILE A 64 -7.21 -53.57 6.77
C ILE A 64 -8.66 -53.21 6.44
N LEU A 65 -9.49 -54.19 6.07
CA LEU A 65 -10.91 -53.96 5.80
C LEU A 65 -11.62 -53.38 7.03
N LYS A 66 -11.45 -54.00 8.20
CA LYS A 66 -12.06 -53.54 9.45
C LYS A 66 -11.60 -52.14 9.85
N GLU A 67 -10.31 -51.83 9.69
CA GLU A 67 -9.78 -50.50 9.98
C GLU A 67 -10.32 -49.45 8.99
N THR A 68 -10.45 -49.82 7.72
CA THR A 68 -11.00 -48.95 6.67
C THR A 68 -12.48 -48.67 6.93
N GLU A 69 -13.29 -49.69 7.21
CA GLU A 69 -14.70 -49.54 7.60
C GLU A 69 -14.86 -48.63 8.81
N ARG A 70 -14.02 -48.81 9.85
CA ARG A 70 -14.06 -47.95 11.03
C ARG A 70 -13.73 -46.49 10.69
N LYS A 71 -12.68 -46.26 9.89
CA LYS A 71 -12.29 -44.92 9.42
C LYS A 71 -13.37 -44.27 8.57
N GLU A 72 -14.02 -45.03 7.70
CA GLU A 72 -15.15 -44.54 6.90
C GLU A 72 -16.34 -44.18 7.75
N GLU A 73 -16.67 -45.00 8.75
CA GLU A 73 -17.78 -44.72 9.66
C GLU A 73 -17.50 -43.48 10.52
N GLU A 74 -16.28 -43.35 11.06
CA GLU A 74 -15.83 -42.16 11.78
C GLU A 74 -15.91 -40.90 10.90
N LYS A 75 -15.43 -41.00 9.64
CA LYS A 75 -15.50 -39.89 8.67
C LYS A 75 -16.93 -39.52 8.34
N LYS A 76 -17.82 -40.51 8.12
CA LYS A 76 -19.24 -40.29 7.84
C LYS A 76 -19.94 -39.62 9.02
N ARG A 77 -19.69 -40.06 10.25
CA ARG A 77 -20.20 -39.41 11.47
C ARG A 77 -19.71 -37.98 11.61
N ALA A 78 -18.43 -37.72 11.33
CA ALA A 78 -17.86 -36.38 11.37
C ALA A 78 -18.49 -35.45 10.31
N ILE A 79 -18.75 -35.96 9.10
CA ILE A 79 -19.44 -35.21 8.04
C ILE A 79 -20.87 -34.88 8.46
N LEU A 80 -21.66 -35.86 8.91
CA LEU A 80 -23.03 -35.65 9.36
C LEU A 80 -23.13 -34.61 10.48
N LYS A 81 -22.22 -34.68 11.46
CA LYS A 81 -22.16 -33.69 12.55
C LYS A 81 -21.84 -32.28 12.03
N ARG A 82 -20.97 -32.17 11.02
CA ARG A 82 -20.64 -30.89 10.39
C ARG A 82 -21.81 -30.35 9.58
N GLU A 83 -22.53 -31.20 8.85
CA GLU A 83 -23.74 -30.84 8.11
C GLU A 83 -24.83 -30.34 9.04
N GLU A 84 -25.06 -31.03 10.17
CA GLU A 84 -26.03 -30.58 11.19
C GLU A 84 -25.67 -29.19 11.75
N LEU A 85 -24.39 -28.97 12.09
CA LEU A 85 -23.92 -27.67 12.56
C LEU A 85 -24.05 -26.57 11.50
N LEU A 86 -23.81 -26.90 10.23
CA LEU A 86 -23.99 -25.96 9.12
C LEU A 86 -25.47 -25.60 8.95
N LEU A 87 -26.36 -26.59 8.96
CA LEU A 87 -27.81 -26.37 8.86
C LEU A 87 -28.34 -25.54 10.04
N GLN A 88 -27.84 -25.76 11.26
CA GLN A 88 -28.18 -24.93 12.41
C GLN A 88 -27.72 -23.48 12.23
N ARG A 89 -26.51 -23.26 11.70
CA ARG A 89 -26.00 -21.91 11.41
C ARG A 89 -26.80 -21.22 10.31
N GLU A 90 -27.16 -21.93 9.25
CA GLU A 90 -27.97 -21.43 8.15
C GLU A 90 -29.34 -20.97 8.66
N ASN A 91 -30.04 -21.82 9.42
CA ASN A 91 -31.32 -21.44 10.04
C ASN A 91 -31.21 -20.22 10.98
N LEU A 92 -30.12 -20.08 11.71
CA LEU A 92 -29.88 -18.91 12.56
C LEU A 92 -29.61 -17.65 11.73
N LEU A 93 -28.89 -17.78 10.61
CA LEU A 93 -28.64 -16.67 9.69
C LEU A 93 -29.93 -16.23 9.02
N ASP A 94 -30.76 -17.15 8.53
CA ASP A 94 -32.06 -16.83 7.91
C ASP A 94 -32.96 -16.08 8.89
N LYS A 95 -33.04 -16.53 10.14
CA LYS A 95 -33.79 -15.81 11.19
C LYS A 95 -33.26 -14.39 11.41
N LYS A 96 -31.94 -14.20 11.39
CA LYS A 96 -31.33 -12.87 11.52
C LYS A 96 -31.62 -11.99 10.30
N ILE A 97 -31.59 -12.55 9.10
CA ILE A 97 -31.91 -11.83 7.87
C ILE A 97 -33.36 -11.34 7.91
N VAL A 98 -34.31 -12.21 8.23
CA VAL A 98 -35.73 -11.84 8.35
C VAL A 98 -35.94 -10.77 9.43
N ALA A 99 -35.28 -10.91 10.59
CA ALA A 99 -35.36 -9.90 11.65
C ALA A 99 -34.79 -8.54 11.20
N PHE A 100 -33.65 -8.56 10.51
CA PHE A 100 -33.00 -7.36 9.99
C PHE A 100 -33.83 -6.69 8.89
N GLU A 101 -34.43 -7.46 7.99
CA GLU A 101 -35.34 -6.92 6.97
C GLU A 101 -36.56 -6.25 7.57
N LYS A 102 -37.13 -6.84 8.63
CA LYS A 102 -38.23 -6.23 9.39
C LYS A 102 -37.80 -4.92 10.05
N GLU A 103 -36.67 -4.91 10.74
CA GLU A 103 -36.14 -3.70 11.38
C GLU A 103 -35.85 -2.60 10.36
N LYS A 104 -35.30 -2.97 9.19
CA LYS A 104 -35.06 -2.05 8.07
C LYS A 104 -36.37 -1.47 7.52
N ALA A 105 -37.42 -2.28 7.39
CA ALA A 105 -38.73 -1.82 6.96
C ALA A 105 -39.33 -0.83 7.97
N ASP A 106 -39.30 -1.16 9.27
CA ASP A 106 -39.77 -0.29 10.34
C ASP A 106 -38.98 1.03 10.40
N PHE A 107 -37.67 0.97 10.19
CA PHE A 107 -36.81 2.15 10.13
C PHE A 107 -37.15 3.05 8.94
N ASN A 108 -37.37 2.48 7.75
CA ASN A 108 -37.78 3.23 6.58
C ASN A 108 -39.15 3.92 6.77
N LEU A 109 -40.13 3.23 7.37
CA LEU A 109 -41.42 3.82 7.73
C LEU A 109 -41.25 5.00 8.71
N ARG A 110 -40.30 4.89 9.65
CA ARG A 110 -40.00 5.97 10.59
C ARG A 110 -39.34 7.17 9.91
N ILE A 111 -38.45 6.94 8.94
CA ILE A 111 -37.87 8.01 8.11
C ILE A 111 -38.97 8.73 7.32
N GLU A 112 -39.89 7.99 6.71
CA GLU A 112 -40.97 8.59 5.92
C GLU A 112 -41.88 9.46 6.79
N LYS A 113 -42.26 8.98 7.97
CA LYS A 113 -43.00 9.78 8.96
C LYS A 113 -42.24 11.01 9.42
N LEU A 114 -40.93 10.91 9.62
CA LEU A 114 -40.10 12.06 10.01
C LEU A 114 -40.07 13.12 8.91
N LYS A 115 -39.95 12.71 7.65
CA LYS A 115 -40.02 13.64 6.50
C LYS A 115 -41.38 14.34 6.44
N GLU A 116 -42.47 13.61 6.62
CA GLU A 116 -43.81 14.19 6.64
C GLU A 116 -43.97 15.21 7.77
N ILE A 117 -43.45 14.90 8.97
CA ILE A 117 -43.47 15.83 10.10
C ILE A 117 -42.64 17.08 9.78
N GLU A 118 -41.45 16.92 9.20
CA GLU A 118 -40.56 18.03 8.83
C GLU A 118 -41.23 18.96 7.79
N GLU A 119 -41.83 18.39 6.74
CA GLU A 119 -42.57 19.17 5.74
C GLU A 119 -43.76 19.91 6.35
N ASN A 120 -44.52 19.26 7.24
CA ASN A 120 -45.63 19.89 7.94
C ASN A 120 -45.16 21.01 8.89
N LEU A 121 -44.00 20.83 9.54
CA LEU A 121 -43.41 21.85 10.41
C LEU A 121 -43.00 23.08 9.60
N GLN A 122 -42.32 22.88 8.47
CA GLN A 122 -41.93 23.96 7.56
C GLN A 122 -43.14 24.72 7.01
N LYS A 123 -44.23 24.01 6.67
CA LYS A 123 -45.49 24.65 6.26
C LYS A 123 -46.08 25.49 7.38
N ARG A 124 -46.13 24.96 8.61
CA ARG A 124 -46.63 25.68 9.78
C ARG A 124 -45.78 26.90 10.12
N GLU A 125 -44.45 26.79 10.02
CA GLU A 125 -43.55 27.94 10.22
C GLU A 125 -43.86 29.06 9.23
N LYS A 126 -44.02 28.73 7.94
CA LYS A 126 -44.43 29.71 6.93
C LYS A 126 -45.80 30.32 7.22
N GLU A 127 -46.79 29.51 7.59
CA GLU A 127 -48.12 30.03 7.97
C GLU A 127 -48.05 30.96 9.20
N ILE A 128 -47.19 30.65 10.18
CA ILE A 128 -46.99 31.48 11.36
C ILE A 128 -46.29 32.79 10.96
N GLU A 129 -45.25 32.74 10.12
CA GLU A 129 -44.62 33.95 9.58
C GLU A 129 -45.64 34.83 8.85
N GLU A 130 -46.45 34.27 7.95
CA GLU A 130 -47.50 35.01 7.24
C GLU A 130 -48.56 35.61 8.19
N LYS A 131 -48.98 34.87 9.22
CA LYS A 131 -49.93 35.36 10.22
C LYS A 131 -49.33 36.47 11.07
N LEU A 132 -48.06 36.34 11.46
CA LEU A 132 -47.33 37.39 12.19
C LEU A 132 -47.20 38.66 11.35
N GLU A 133 -46.85 38.54 10.07
CA GLU A 133 -46.82 39.68 9.14
C GLU A 133 -48.19 40.36 9.03
N ARG A 134 -49.28 39.58 8.97
CA ARG A 134 -50.65 40.13 8.95
C ARG A 134 -51.05 40.81 10.25
N VAL A 135 -50.76 40.20 11.41
CA VAL A 135 -51.11 40.76 12.73
C VAL A 135 -50.30 42.01 13.02
N ALA A 136 -49.00 42.02 12.70
CA ALA A 136 -48.12 43.16 12.88
C ALA A 136 -48.40 44.33 11.91
N HIS A 137 -49.26 44.12 10.89
CA HIS A 137 -49.53 45.10 9.82
C HIS A 137 -48.27 45.64 9.11
N LEU A 138 -47.16 44.92 9.26
CA LEU A 138 -45.83 45.30 8.79
C LEU A 138 -45.18 44.06 8.19
N LYS A 139 -44.67 44.18 6.97
CA LYS A 139 -43.82 43.12 6.39
C LYS A 139 -42.52 43.01 7.18
N LYS A 140 -41.88 41.83 7.18
CA LYS A 140 -40.58 41.60 7.86
C LYS A 140 -39.53 42.68 7.55
N GLU A 141 -39.47 43.14 6.30
CA GLU A 141 -38.59 44.22 5.85
C GLU A 141 -38.99 45.61 6.39
N GLU A 142 -40.29 45.86 6.56
CA GLU A 142 -40.82 47.12 7.11
C GLU A 142 -40.60 47.18 8.63
N ALA A 143 -40.87 46.08 9.35
CA ALA A 143 -40.58 45.97 10.78
C ALA A 143 -39.08 46.11 11.06
N LYS A 144 -38.22 45.54 10.20
CA LYS A 144 -36.77 45.71 10.29
C LYS A 144 -36.37 47.18 10.06
N LYS A 145 -36.93 47.85 9.06
CA LYS A 145 -36.68 49.28 8.81
C LYS A 145 -37.13 50.16 9.97
N GLU A 146 -38.29 49.91 10.54
CA GLU A 146 -38.81 50.67 11.67
C GLU A 146 -37.98 50.43 12.94
N LEU A 147 -37.54 49.19 13.18
CA LEU A 147 -36.59 48.87 14.25
C LEU A 147 -35.25 49.58 14.05
N PHE A 148 -34.72 49.59 12.83
CA PHE A 148 -33.49 50.32 12.52
C PHE A 148 -33.65 51.82 12.71
N LEU A 149 -34.79 52.41 12.32
CA LEU A 149 -35.08 53.83 12.53
C LEU A 149 -35.23 54.17 14.02
N ALA A 150 -35.83 53.29 14.81
CA ALA A 150 -35.92 53.44 16.27
C ALA A 150 -34.54 53.35 16.91
N LEU A 151 -33.74 52.33 16.54
CA LEU A 151 -32.35 52.18 16.99
C LEU A 151 -31.49 53.38 16.57
N GLU A 152 -31.64 53.88 15.36
CA GLU A 152 -30.92 55.06 14.87
C GLU A 152 -31.32 56.32 15.65
N ARG A 153 -32.57 56.43 16.10
CA ARG A 153 -33.02 57.50 16.99
C ARG A 153 -32.43 57.37 18.39
N ASP A 154 -32.52 56.19 18.99
CA ASP A 154 -32.16 55.95 20.39
C ASP A 154 -30.64 55.95 20.58
N TYR A 155 -29.90 55.40 19.62
CA TYR A 155 -28.46 55.21 19.68
C TYR A 155 -27.69 56.13 18.73
N LYS A 156 -28.31 57.21 18.25
CA LYS A 156 -27.70 58.16 17.30
C LYS A 156 -26.31 58.61 17.72
N LYS A 157 -26.12 58.85 19.02
CA LYS A 157 -24.84 59.30 19.57
C LYS A 157 -23.77 58.20 19.54
N GLU A 158 -24.11 56.98 19.92
CA GLU A 158 -23.20 55.83 19.90
C GLU A 158 -22.81 55.42 18.48
N ILE A 159 -23.78 55.46 17.55
CA ILE A 159 -23.52 55.24 16.12
C ILE A 159 -22.54 56.28 15.58
N LEU A 160 -22.72 57.55 15.95
CA LEU A 160 -21.86 58.65 15.47
C LEU A 160 -20.44 58.59 16.08
N GLU A 161 -20.32 58.15 17.33
CA GLU A 161 -19.03 57.86 17.95
C GLU A 161 -18.33 56.67 17.28
N LYS A 162 -19.06 55.59 16.97
CA LYS A 162 -18.50 54.43 16.26
C LYS A 162 -18.11 54.76 14.82
N MET A 163 -18.88 55.59 14.12
CA MET A 163 -18.52 56.08 12.78
C MET A 163 -17.22 56.88 12.80
N LYS A 164 -17.05 57.78 13.77
CA LYS A 164 -15.79 58.54 13.93
C LYS A 164 -14.59 57.64 14.23
N GLU A 165 -14.80 56.59 15.03
CA GLU A 165 -13.76 55.60 15.32
C GLU A 165 -13.34 54.85 14.04
N LEU A 166 -14.31 54.39 13.25
CA LEU A 166 -14.07 53.71 11.97
C LEU A 166 -13.41 54.62 10.94
N GLU A 167 -13.78 55.91 10.89
CA GLU A 167 -13.19 56.89 9.99
C GLU A 167 -11.71 57.14 10.35
N LYS A 168 -11.41 57.29 11.64
CA LYS A 168 -10.04 57.43 12.14
C LYS A 168 -9.18 56.19 11.87
N GLU A 169 -9.73 54.99 12.06
CA GLU A 169 -9.05 53.74 11.72
C GLU A 169 -8.80 53.63 10.21
N GLY A 170 -9.77 54.05 9.39
CA GLY A 170 -9.65 54.14 7.95
C GLY A 170 -8.52 55.08 7.51
N GLU A 171 -8.47 56.29 8.08
CA GLU A 171 -7.45 57.29 7.79
C GLU A 171 -6.04 56.77 8.12
N GLN A 172 -5.86 56.13 9.27
CA GLN A 172 -4.58 55.49 9.64
C GLN A 172 -4.18 54.38 8.66
N LYS A 173 -5.14 53.58 8.20
CA LYS A 173 -4.91 52.52 7.21
C LYS A 173 -4.50 53.08 5.85
N PHE A 174 -5.15 54.16 5.42
CA PHE A 174 -4.80 54.86 4.18
C PHE A 174 -3.42 55.52 4.27
N GLU A 175 -3.10 56.15 5.40
CA GLU A 175 -1.78 56.77 5.61
C GLU A 175 -0.67 55.72 5.57
N ARG A 176 -0.87 54.57 6.22
CA ARG A 176 0.08 53.44 6.15
C ARG A 176 0.27 52.93 4.73
N ARG A 177 -0.82 52.75 3.99
CA ARG A 177 -0.80 52.33 2.58
C ARG A 177 -0.05 53.34 1.70
N ALA A 178 -0.26 54.63 1.92
CA ALA A 178 0.43 55.69 1.18
C ALA A 178 1.94 55.68 1.45
N LYS A 179 2.36 55.50 2.71
CA LYS A 179 3.77 55.35 3.09
C LYS A 179 4.42 54.13 2.45
N GLU A 180 3.72 52.99 2.41
CA GLU A 180 4.19 51.76 1.73
C GLU A 180 4.40 51.99 0.21
N ILE A 181 3.46 52.67 -0.44
CA ILE A 181 3.56 53.01 -1.87
C ILE A 181 4.75 53.93 -2.12
N LEU A 182 4.89 55.00 -1.33
CA LEU A 182 6.02 55.94 -1.43
C LEU A 182 7.37 55.25 -1.26
N ALA A 183 7.51 54.39 -0.24
CA ALA A 183 8.72 53.61 -0.03
C ALA A 183 9.07 52.73 -1.24
N THR A 184 8.06 52.09 -1.84
CA THR A 184 8.22 51.24 -3.04
C THR A 184 8.67 52.06 -4.25
N VAL A 185 8.10 53.25 -4.44
CA VAL A 185 8.45 54.15 -5.55
C VAL A 185 9.89 54.66 -5.41
N ILE A 186 10.29 55.09 -4.22
CA ILE A 186 11.67 55.54 -3.93
C ILE A 186 12.67 54.40 -4.22
N GLN A 187 12.39 53.19 -3.75
CA GLN A 187 13.27 52.04 -4.00
C GLN A 187 13.42 51.72 -5.50
N LYS A 188 12.38 51.89 -6.31
CA LYS A 188 12.44 51.64 -7.76
C LYS A 188 13.13 52.73 -8.57
N LEU A 189 12.97 54.00 -8.20
CA LEU A 189 13.54 55.15 -8.94
C LEU A 189 15.02 55.40 -8.62
N SER A 190 15.52 54.93 -7.47
CA SER A 190 16.89 55.22 -7.03
C SER A 190 17.99 54.50 -7.83
N VAL A 191 17.66 53.47 -8.61
CA VAL A 191 18.67 52.66 -9.34
C VAL A 191 19.03 53.25 -10.72
N PRO A 192 18.09 53.74 -11.57
CA PRO A 192 18.44 54.28 -12.88
C PRO A 192 18.95 55.73 -12.86
N GLN A 193 18.44 56.58 -11.97
CA GLN A 193 18.76 58.02 -11.97
C GLN A 193 20.17 58.35 -11.49
N VAL A 194 20.79 57.50 -10.66
CA VAL A 194 22.17 57.72 -10.20
C VAL A 194 23.18 57.49 -11.32
N GLN A 195 22.91 56.58 -12.26
CA GLN A 195 23.82 56.32 -13.39
C GLN A 195 23.81 57.43 -14.44
N GLU A 196 22.65 58.02 -14.75
CA GLU A 196 22.53 59.10 -15.74
C GLU A 196 23.16 60.43 -15.27
N LEU A 197 23.20 60.70 -13.96
CA LEU A 197 23.75 61.95 -13.43
C LEU A 197 25.27 61.89 -13.19
N THR A 198 25.83 60.71 -12.93
CA THR A 198 27.23 60.57 -12.48
C THR A 198 28.19 60.13 -13.57
N THR A 199 27.69 59.81 -14.78
CA THR A 199 28.54 59.36 -15.89
C THR A 199 28.28 60.19 -17.14
N SER A 200 29.34 60.77 -17.71
CA SER A 200 29.30 61.50 -18.97
C SER A 200 30.26 60.88 -19.95
N ILE A 201 29.80 60.61 -21.17
CA ILE A 201 30.59 60.01 -22.24
C ILE A 201 31.03 61.12 -23.19
N PHE A 202 32.33 61.31 -23.33
CA PHE A 202 32.91 62.29 -24.24
C PHE A 202 33.65 61.59 -25.39
N LEU A 203 33.26 61.90 -26.63
CA LEU A 203 33.93 61.40 -27.83
C LEU A 203 35.19 62.21 -28.11
N LEU A 204 36.33 61.55 -28.22
CA LEU A 204 37.59 62.20 -28.54
C LEU A 204 37.70 62.41 -30.05
N PRO A 205 38.14 63.60 -30.51
CA PRO A 205 38.22 63.91 -31.93
C PRO A 205 39.35 63.18 -32.66
N ASN A 206 40.36 62.65 -31.95
CA ASN A 206 41.42 61.81 -32.50
C ASN A 206 42.22 61.06 -31.39
N GLU A 207 42.94 60.01 -31.79
CA GLU A 207 43.82 59.22 -30.90
C GLU A 207 45.01 60.02 -30.35
N GLU A 208 45.45 61.08 -31.05
CA GLU A 208 46.53 61.94 -30.56
C GLU A 208 46.11 62.70 -29.28
N MET A 209 44.85 63.12 -29.17
CA MET A 209 44.29 63.73 -27.96
C MET A 209 44.19 62.72 -26.82
N LYS A 210 43.85 61.46 -27.10
CA LYS A 210 43.84 60.37 -26.11
C LYS A 210 45.22 60.19 -25.46
N SER A 211 46.28 60.18 -26.29
CA SER A 211 47.67 60.08 -25.80
C SER A 211 48.09 61.27 -24.92
N LYS A 212 47.66 62.49 -25.26
CA LYS A 212 47.94 63.69 -24.45
C LYS A 212 47.18 63.71 -23.13
N ILE A 213 45.94 63.21 -23.11
CA ILE A 213 45.13 63.10 -21.90
C ILE A 213 45.77 62.09 -20.94
N ILE A 214 46.20 60.91 -21.41
CA ILE A 214 46.91 59.90 -20.58
C ILE A 214 48.27 60.45 -20.09
N GLY A 215 49.07 61.01 -21.00
CA GLY A 215 50.44 61.44 -20.73
C GLY A 215 51.40 60.27 -20.49
N LYS A 216 52.72 60.53 -20.48
CA LYS A 216 53.72 59.48 -20.21
C LYS A 216 53.49 58.87 -18.82
N GLU A 217 53.32 57.55 -18.76
CA GLU A 217 53.02 56.76 -17.55
C GLU A 217 51.69 57.13 -16.84
N GLY A 218 50.70 57.68 -17.56
CA GLY A 218 49.39 58.01 -16.99
C GLY A 218 49.42 59.21 -16.04
N ARG A 219 50.51 60.00 -16.05
CA ARG A 219 50.73 61.09 -15.11
C ARG A 219 49.69 62.21 -15.27
N ASN A 220 49.23 62.48 -16.49
CA ASN A 220 48.23 63.53 -16.72
C ASN A 220 46.85 63.12 -16.19
N ILE A 221 46.38 61.90 -16.46
CA ILE A 221 45.10 61.40 -15.92
C ILE A 221 45.12 61.44 -14.41
N ARG A 222 46.12 60.82 -13.75
CA ARG A 222 46.17 60.79 -12.28
C ARG A 222 46.23 62.19 -11.66
N THR A 223 46.89 63.13 -12.31
CA THR A 223 46.96 64.52 -11.83
C THR A 223 45.61 65.21 -12.00
N PHE A 224 44.94 65.00 -13.14
CA PHE A 224 43.60 65.49 -13.39
C PHE A 224 42.61 64.91 -12.38
N GLU A 225 42.53 63.58 -12.24
CA GLU A 225 41.64 62.89 -11.31
C GLU A 225 41.85 63.35 -9.86
N LYS A 226 43.12 63.56 -9.44
CA LYS A 226 43.43 64.04 -8.10
C LYS A 226 43.05 65.51 -7.87
N LEU A 227 43.08 66.34 -8.91
CA LEU A 227 42.73 67.76 -8.83
C LEU A 227 41.22 68.00 -8.93
N THR A 228 40.52 67.21 -9.76
CA THR A 228 39.09 67.41 -10.03
C THR A 228 38.20 66.46 -9.23
N GLY A 229 38.73 65.35 -8.72
CA GLY A 229 37.95 64.31 -8.05
C GLY A 229 37.08 63.47 -9.01
N VAL A 230 37.24 63.68 -10.32
CA VAL A 230 36.53 62.94 -11.39
C VAL A 230 37.39 61.76 -11.79
N GLU A 231 36.81 60.55 -11.87
CA GLU A 231 37.49 59.35 -12.35
C GLU A 231 37.34 59.23 -13.87
N ILE A 232 38.44 58.97 -14.57
CA ILE A 232 38.46 58.87 -16.04
C ILE A 232 38.67 57.42 -16.44
N LEU A 233 37.65 56.83 -17.06
CA LEU A 233 37.71 55.48 -17.62
C LEU A 233 37.98 55.57 -19.11
N ILE A 234 39.14 55.05 -19.53
CA ILE A 234 39.56 54.98 -20.92
C ILE A 234 39.68 53.52 -21.33
N ASP A 235 38.95 53.13 -22.37
CA ASP A 235 39.07 51.81 -22.99
C ASP A 235 40.07 51.88 -24.15
N GLU A 236 40.92 50.86 -24.31
CA GLU A 236 41.91 50.78 -25.38
C GLU A 236 41.27 50.70 -26.77
N SER A 237 40.02 50.22 -26.87
CA SER A 237 39.36 49.94 -28.16
C SER A 237 38.39 51.02 -28.63
N SER A 238 38.06 52.02 -27.79
CA SER A 238 37.07 53.05 -28.12
C SER A 238 37.70 54.44 -28.31
N GLU A 239 37.11 55.24 -29.21
CA GLU A 239 37.43 56.66 -29.40
C GLU A 239 36.70 57.56 -28.38
N ALA A 240 36.17 56.99 -27.29
CA ALA A 240 35.40 57.70 -26.28
C ALA A 240 35.98 57.51 -24.88
N VAL A 241 35.86 58.53 -24.05
CA VAL A 241 36.27 58.53 -22.65
C VAL A 241 35.05 58.73 -21.78
N THR A 242 34.90 57.88 -20.77
CA THR A 242 33.82 57.99 -19.80
C THR A 242 34.34 58.68 -18.55
N LEU A 243 33.76 59.83 -18.22
CA LEU A 243 34.03 60.55 -16.99
C LEU A 243 33.00 60.14 -15.95
N SER A 244 33.45 59.67 -14.79
CA SER A 244 32.59 59.40 -13.65
C SER A 244 32.85 60.41 -12.54
N CYS A 245 31.80 61.13 -12.14
CA CYS A 245 31.83 62.08 -11.04
C CYS A 245 30.68 61.79 -10.09
N PHE A 246 30.97 61.69 -8.79
CA PHE A 246 29.95 61.44 -7.77
C PHE A 246 29.11 62.69 -7.45
N ASP A 247 29.60 63.88 -7.79
CA ASP A 247 28.92 65.16 -7.58
C ASP A 247 28.46 65.75 -8.93
N PRO A 248 27.15 65.95 -9.15
CA PRO A 248 26.61 66.45 -10.42
C PRO A 248 26.66 67.99 -10.57
N VAL A 249 27.32 68.73 -9.67
CA VAL A 249 27.42 70.21 -9.69
C VAL A 249 28.76 70.70 -10.25
#